data_AF-A0A0H2RB85-F1
#
_entry.id   AF-A0A0H2RB85-F1
#
_cell.length_a   1.000
_cell.length_b   1.000
_cell.length_c   1.000
_cell.angle_alpha   90.00
_cell.angle_beta   90.00
_cell.angle_gamma   90.00
#
_symmetry.space_group_name_H-M   'P 1'
#
loop_
_entity.id
_entity.type
_entity.pdbx_description
1 polymer ?
#
loop_
_entity_poly.entity_id
_entity_poly.type
_entity_poly.pdbx_seq_one_letter_code
_entity_poly.pdbx_strand_id
1 'polypeptide(L)'
;MARRSAPPGSGPSYLSPQYGISNRGSADVDPDESALSRFMREQIFAPEYLQGNQTILVSLAMFVGGVAALRQWGEGLALGL
;
A
#
# COMPACT_ATOMS: atom_id res chain seq x y z
N MET A 1 -2.47 -10.46 46.76
CA MET A 1 -2.52 -10.58 45.28
C MET A 1 -3.96 -10.79 44.86
N ALA A 2 -4.65 -9.73 44.43
CA ALA A 2 -6.04 -9.80 44.00
C ALA A 2 -6.11 -10.44 42.59
N ARG A 3 -6.93 -11.48 42.48
CA ARG A 3 -7.25 -12.15 41.21
C ARG A 3 -7.99 -11.13 40.34
N ARG A 4 -7.29 -10.47 39.41
CA ARG A 4 -7.90 -9.67 38.35
C ARG A 4 -8.60 -10.62 37.39
N SER A 5 -9.82 -11.04 37.73
CA SER A 5 -10.69 -11.79 36.83
C SER A 5 -11.01 -10.91 35.63
N ALA A 6 -10.78 -11.41 34.42
CA ALA A 6 -11.26 -10.78 33.20
C ALA A 6 -12.79 -10.60 33.26
N PRO A 7 -13.36 -9.57 32.61
CA PRO A 7 -14.80 -9.30 32.65
C PRO A 7 -15.63 -10.53 32.24
N PRO A 8 -16.80 -10.77 32.88
CA PRO A 8 -17.73 -11.83 32.48
C PRO A 8 -18.11 -11.64 31.00
N GLY A 9 -17.76 -12.59 30.14
CA GLY A 9 -17.94 -12.49 28.68
C GLY A 9 -16.65 -12.43 27.85
N SER A 10 -15.47 -12.47 28.47
CA SER A 10 -14.15 -12.54 27.81
C SER A 10 -13.81 -13.90 27.18
N GLY A 11 -14.81 -14.55 26.57
CA GLY A 11 -14.58 -15.72 25.74
C GLY A 11 -13.65 -15.37 24.57
N PRO A 12 -12.93 -16.36 24.00
CA PRO A 12 -12.07 -16.12 22.86
C PRO A 12 -12.88 -15.46 21.74
N SER A 13 -12.43 -14.28 21.32
CA SER A 13 -12.99 -13.57 20.18
C SER A 13 -12.69 -14.41 18.92
N TYR A 14 -13.69 -15.14 18.43
CA TYR A 14 -13.63 -15.86 17.16
C TYR A 14 -13.73 -14.94 15.94
N LEU A 15 -13.58 -13.62 16.13
CA LEU A 15 -13.39 -12.69 15.02
C LEU A 15 -12.12 -13.10 14.28
N SER A 16 -12.33 -13.75 13.15
CA SER A 16 -11.29 -14.00 12.17
C SER A 16 -10.68 -12.64 11.79
N PRO A 17 -9.34 -12.53 11.62
CA PRO A 17 -8.70 -11.29 11.15
C PRO A 17 -9.28 -10.74 9.83
N GLN A 18 -10.06 -11.57 9.13
CA GLN A 18 -10.78 -11.27 7.89
C GLN A 18 -11.92 -10.25 8.04
N TYR A 19 -12.43 -9.95 9.24
CA TYR A 19 -13.56 -9.03 9.40
C TYR A 19 -13.21 -7.53 9.17
N GLY A 20 -11.93 -7.23 8.92
CA GLY A 20 -11.46 -5.90 8.49
C GLY A 20 -11.04 -5.82 7.02
N ILE A 21 -11.10 -6.93 6.28
CA ILE A 21 -10.75 -7.01 4.85
C ILE A 21 -12.04 -7.28 4.06
N SER A 22 -13.09 -6.53 4.37
CA SER A 22 -14.33 -6.57 3.63
C SER A 22 -14.10 -5.88 2.27
N ASN A 23 -14.12 -6.66 1.19
CA ASN A 23 -14.43 -6.20 -0.17
C ASN A 23 -13.60 -5.03 -0.75
N ARG A 24 -12.30 -5.20 -1.00
CA ARG A 24 -11.58 -4.35 -1.99
C ARG A 24 -11.50 -4.95 -3.39
N GLY A 25 -12.13 -6.10 -3.63
CA GLY A 25 -11.99 -6.85 -4.89
C GLY A 25 -13.23 -6.85 -5.79
N SER A 26 -14.39 -6.48 -5.27
CA SER A 26 -15.63 -6.42 -6.06
C SER A 26 -15.97 -4.96 -6.33
N ALA A 27 -15.09 -4.27 -7.05
CA ALA A 27 -15.50 -3.04 -7.71
C ALA A 27 -16.59 -3.45 -8.71
N ASP A 28 -17.78 -2.89 -8.56
CA ASP A 28 -18.89 -3.05 -9.49
C ASP A 28 -18.35 -2.79 -10.90
N VAL A 29 -18.32 -3.82 -11.74
CA VAL A 29 -17.69 -3.72 -13.07
C VAL A 29 -18.66 -2.96 -13.95
N ASP A 30 -18.37 -1.67 -14.15
CA ASP A 30 -19.16 -0.81 -15.03
C ASP A 30 -19.11 -1.38 -16.46
N PRO A 31 -20.25 -1.77 -17.06
CA PRO A 31 -20.27 -2.29 -18.43
C PRO A 31 -19.85 -1.25 -19.48
N ASP A 32 -19.92 0.04 -19.17
CA ASP A 32 -19.49 1.14 -20.06
C ASP A 32 -18.03 1.56 -19.83
N GLU A 33 -17.25 0.73 -19.13
CA GLU A 33 -15.86 1.04 -18.80
C GLU A 33 -14.95 1.12 -20.04
N SER A 34 -14.26 2.26 -20.18
CA SER A 34 -13.24 2.44 -21.22
C SER A 34 -12.07 1.45 -21.08
N ALA A 35 -11.48 1.02 -22.20
CA ALA A 35 -10.39 0.05 -22.22
C ALA A 35 -9.17 0.45 -21.36
N LEU A 36 -8.89 1.76 -21.25
CA LEU A 36 -7.84 2.29 -20.39
C LEU A 36 -8.20 2.12 -18.91
N SER A 37 -9.42 2.47 -18.52
CA SER A 37 -9.89 2.30 -17.14
C SER A 37 -9.83 0.83 -16.73
N ARG A 38 -10.29 -0.08 -17.60
CA ARG A 38 -10.22 -1.52 -17.36
C ARG A 38 -8.78 -1.98 -17.14
N PHE A 39 -7.85 -1.54 -17.98
CA PHE A 39 -6.43 -1.84 -17.84
C PHE A 39 -5.85 -1.32 -16.51
N MET A 40 -6.17 -0.08 -16.12
CA MET A 40 -5.72 0.48 -14.85
C MET A 40 -6.19 -0.37 -13.66
N ARG A 41 -7.47 -0.78 -13.66
CA ARG A 41 -8.03 -1.66 -12.63
C ARG A 41 -7.33 -3.02 -12.60
N GLU A 42 -7.17 -3.67 -13.76
CA GLU A 42 -6.66 -5.04 -13.85
C GLU A 42 -5.14 -5.16 -13.67
N GLN A 43 -4.37 -4.19 -14.14
CA GLN A 43 -2.92 -4.32 -14.21
C GLN A 43 -2.21 -3.44 -13.19
N ILE A 44 -2.77 -2.28 -12.84
CA ILE A 44 -2.13 -1.36 -11.90
C ILE A 44 -2.66 -1.54 -10.48
N PHE A 45 -3.99 -1.58 -10.32
CA PHE A 45 -4.64 -1.58 -9.01
C PHE A 45 -5.09 -2.96 -8.52
N ALA A 46 -5.00 -3.99 -9.36
CA ALA A 46 -5.41 -5.33 -8.98
C ALA A 46 -4.50 -5.88 -7.86
N PRO A 47 -5.08 -6.49 -6.81
CA PRO A 47 -4.36 -6.87 -5.60
C PRO A 47 -3.20 -7.83 -5.85
N GLU A 48 -3.27 -8.63 -6.92
CA GLU A 48 -2.22 -9.59 -7.32
C GLU A 48 -0.95 -8.88 -7.82
N TYR A 49 -1.09 -7.67 -8.36
CA TYR A 49 0.02 -6.90 -8.94
C TYR A 49 0.40 -5.67 -8.11
N LEU A 50 -0.40 -5.30 -7.09
CA LEU A 50 -0.16 -4.12 -6.26
C LEU A 50 1.25 -4.09 -5.65
N GLN A 51 1.75 -5.21 -5.14
CA GLN A 51 3.06 -5.23 -4.50
C GLN A 51 4.20 -5.00 -5.51
N GLY A 52 4.11 -5.59 -6.71
CA GLY A 52 5.06 -5.35 -7.79
C GLY A 52 4.98 -3.91 -8.31
N ASN A 53 3.79 -3.37 -8.49
CA ASN A 53 3.62 -2.00 -8.96
C ASN A 53 4.11 -0.97 -7.93
N GLN A 54 3.96 -1.26 -6.63
CA GLN A 54 4.50 -0.42 -5.56
C GLN A 54 6.02 -0.38 -5.57
N THR A 55 6.70 -1.51 -5.76
CA THR A 55 8.17 -1.53 -5.81
C THR A 55 8.70 -0.78 -7.04
N ILE A 56 8.03 -0.88 -8.18
CA ILE A 56 8.33 -0.07 -9.37
C ILE A 56 8.15 1.42 -9.08
N LEU A 57 7.03 1.82 -8.46
CA LEU A 57 6.77 3.21 -8.11
C LEU A 57 7.83 3.76 -7.14
N VAL A 58 8.14 3.01 -6.08
CA VAL A 58 9.13 3.40 -5.08
C VAL A 58 10.52 3.52 -5.70
N SER A 59 10.94 2.54 -6.51
CA SER A 59 12.25 2.57 -7.17
C SER A 59 12.38 3.73 -8.16
N LEU A 60 11.34 4.00 -8.95
CA LEU A 60 11.29 5.15 -9.84
C LEU A 60 11.37 6.46 -9.07
N ALA A 61 10.60 6.59 -7.98
CA ALA A 61 10.62 7.76 -7.12
C ALA A 61 12.01 7.97 -6.50
N MET A 62 12.67 6.91 -6.04
CA MET A 62 14.02 7.00 -5.46
C MET A 62 15.08 7.37 -6.49
N PHE A 63 14.97 6.86 -7.72
CA PHE A 63 15.86 7.24 -8.81
C PHE A 63 15.73 8.73 -9.16
N VAL A 64 14.51 9.19 -9.45
CA VAL A 64 14.26 10.59 -9.82
C VAL A 64 14.58 11.53 -8.65
N GLY A 65 14.21 11.14 -7.43
CA GLY A 65 14.53 11.87 -6.21
C GLY A 65 16.03 11.98 -5.97
N GLY A 66 16.80 10.90 -6.19
CA GLY A 66 18.25 10.92 -6.10
C GLY A 66 18.90 11.85 -7.12
N VAL A 67 18.42 11.84 -8.37
CA VAL A 67 18.90 12.77 -9.42
C VAL A 67 18.61 14.22 -9.03
N ALA A 68 17.39 14.51 -8.54
CA ALA A 68 17.03 15.85 -8.09
C ALA A 68 17.88 16.29 -6.90
N ALA A 69 18.12 15.40 -5.94
CA ALA A 69 18.95 15.67 -4.77
C ALA A 69 20.40 15.99 -5.16
N LEU A 70 20.99 15.21 -6.07
CA LEU A 70 22.34 15.48 -6.59
C LEU A 70 22.39 16.79 -7.38
N ARG A 71 21.34 17.16 -8.10
CA ARG A 71 21.30 18.46 -8.79
C ARG A 71 21.22 19.64 -7.83
N GLN A 72 20.52 19.48 -6.70
CA GLN A 72 20.32 20.57 -5.75
C GLN A 72 21.45 20.70 -4.72
N TRP A 73 22.00 19.57 -4.27
CA TRP A 73 23.00 19.53 -3.19
C TRP A 73 24.33 18.91 -3.61
N GLY A 74 24.49 18.52 -4.88
CA GLY A 74 25.69 17.89 -5.38
C GLY A 74 26.95 18.74 -5.17
N GLU A 75 26.83 20.07 -5.29
CA GLU A 75 27.95 20.98 -5.01
C GLU A 75 28.33 20.99 -3.52
N GLY A 76 27.34 21.01 -2.63
CA GLY A 76 27.57 20.94 -1.17
C GLY A 76 28.20 19.61 -0.74
N LEU A 77 27.70 18.51 -1.29
CA LEU A 77 28.25 17.17 -1.06
C LEU A 77 29.66 17.00 -1.66
N ALA A 78 29.95 17.62 -2.80
CA ALA A 78 31.26 17.54 -3.46
C ALA A 78 32.35 18.34 -2.74
N LEU A 79 31.97 19.42 -2.05
CA LEU A 79 32.91 20.29 -1.31
C LEU A 79 33.11 19.89 0.15
N GLY A 80 32.43 18.83 0.63
CA GLY A 80 32.68 18.21 1.93
C GLY A 80 32.35 19.10 3.14
N LEU A 81 31.33 19.97 3.01
CA LEU A 81 30.66 20.62 4.15
C LEU A 81 29.55 19.72 4.68
#